data_AF-A0A1X7HGN4-F1
#
_entry.id   AF-A0A1X7HGN4-F1
#
_cell.length_a   1.000
_cell.length_b   1.000
_cell.length_c   1.000
_cell.angle_alpha   90.00
_cell.angle_beta   90.00
_cell.angle_gamma   90.00
#
_symmetry.space_group_name_H-M   'P 1'
#
loop_
_entity.id
_entity.type
_entity.pdbx_description
1 polymer ?
#
loop_
_entity_poly.entity_id
_entity_poly.type
_entity_poly.pdbx_seq_one_letter_code
_entity_poly.pdbx_strand_id
1 'polypeptide(L)'
;MPDPYYRDEQVTLLLGDTLDVLRTLPDGAVACTDTTCPRPYAVTAILLERETEHIVQFDLDGFTIRHPLRERLDDALMKCELHRYCVSRSGPPAEGPGRYRAIHLGPRDWVFQRTEEPS
;
A
#
# COMPACT_ATOMS: atom_id res chain seq x y z
N MET A 1 14.96 -35.32 2.06
CA MET A 1 13.73 -34.54 2.34
C MET A 1 14.18 -33.17 2.80
N PRO A 2 13.75 -32.07 2.14
CA PRO A 2 14.11 -30.73 2.59
C PRO A 2 13.41 -30.43 3.92
N ASP A 3 14.10 -29.72 4.82
CA ASP A 3 13.56 -29.27 6.10
C ASP A 3 12.31 -28.39 5.88
N PRO A 4 11.26 -28.52 6.71
CA PRO A 4 10.10 -27.64 6.62
C PRO A 4 10.52 -26.20 6.97
N TYR A 5 10.13 -25.26 6.11
CA TYR A 5 10.31 -23.81 6.26
C TYR A 5 9.65 -23.24 7.53
N TYR A 6 8.77 -24.02 8.18
CA TYR A 6 7.99 -23.60 9.33
C TYR A 6 8.12 -24.63 10.47
N ARG A 7 8.51 -24.16 11.66
CA ARG A 7 8.42 -24.90 12.92
C ARG A 7 7.41 -24.18 13.80
N ASP A 8 6.36 -24.89 14.20
CA ASP A 8 5.36 -24.40 15.14
C ASP A 8 5.95 -24.43 16.57
N GLU A 9 6.81 -23.46 16.88
CA GLU A 9 7.11 -23.14 18.28
C GLU A 9 5.89 -22.37 18.82
N GLN A 10 4.97 -23.10 19.46
CA GLN A 10 3.82 -22.51 20.12
C GLN A 10 4.26 -21.58 21.25
N VAL A 11 4.45 -20.31 20.92
CA VAL A 11 4.51 -19.23 21.90
C VAL A 11 3.08 -18.98 22.34
N THR A 12 2.73 -19.50 23.52
CA THR A 12 1.51 -19.10 24.21
C THR A 12 1.68 -17.63 24.61
N LEU A 13 1.25 -16.72 23.75
CA LEU A 13 1.10 -15.31 24.11
C LEU A 13 -0.03 -15.23 25.13
N LEU A 14 0.33 -15.07 26.40
CA LEU A 14 -0.60 -14.62 27.42
C LEU A 14 -1.06 -13.21 27.01
N LEU A 15 -2.19 -13.14 26.30
CA LEU A 15 -2.96 -11.92 26.06
C LEU A 15 -3.59 -11.49 27.39
N GLY A 16 -2.74 -11.06 28.34
CA GLY A 16 -3.14 -10.25 29.47
C GLY A 16 -3.20 -8.80 28.99
N ASP A 17 -4.40 -8.26 28.86
CA ASP A 17 -4.73 -6.82 28.81
C ASP A 17 -4.14 -5.96 27.66
N THR A 18 -3.54 -6.53 26.61
CA THR A 18 -2.90 -5.77 25.51
C THR A 18 -3.81 -5.46 24.32
N LEU A 19 -4.95 -4.80 24.55
CA LEU A 19 -5.75 -4.20 23.47
C LEU A 19 -5.47 -2.69 23.26
N ASP A 20 -4.73 -2.04 24.16
CA ASP A 20 -4.56 -0.58 24.17
C ASP A 20 -3.30 -0.06 23.44
N VAL A 21 -2.84 -0.72 22.37
CA VAL A 21 -1.69 -0.21 21.60
C VAL A 21 -2.09 1.01 20.77
N LEU A 22 -3.35 1.14 20.36
CA LEU A 22 -3.83 2.29 19.60
C LEU A 22 -4.85 3.09 20.41
N ARG A 23 -4.69 4.42 20.44
CA ARG A 23 -5.60 5.33 21.12
C ARG A 23 -5.99 6.49 20.24
N THR A 24 -7.26 6.90 20.30
CA THR A 24 -7.73 8.15 19.71
C THR A 24 -7.44 9.33 20.64
N LEU A 25 -6.79 10.36 20.12
CA LEU A 25 -6.48 11.61 20.80
C LEU A 25 -7.67 12.59 20.73
N PRO A 26 -7.69 13.66 21.55
CA PRO A 26 -8.80 14.63 21.56
C PRO A 26 -9.06 15.34 20.22
N ASP A 27 -8.04 15.43 19.35
CA ASP A 27 -8.15 15.99 18.00
C ASP A 27 -8.67 14.98 16.95
N GLY A 28 -8.96 13.74 17.36
CA GLY A 28 -9.41 12.65 16.50
C GLY A 28 -8.29 11.83 15.87
N ALA A 29 -7.01 12.17 16.09
CA ALA A 29 -5.90 11.37 15.59
C ALA A 29 -5.81 10.02 16.31
N VAL A 30 -5.46 8.96 15.59
CA VAL A 30 -5.12 7.64 16.14
C VAL A 30 -3.60 7.54 16.29
N ALA A 31 -3.15 7.28 17.52
CA ALA A 31 -1.75 7.17 17.89
C ALA A 31 -1.43 5.82 18.56
N CYS A 32 -0.23 5.30 18.30
CA CYS A 32 0.35 4.18 19.03
C CYS A 32 0.79 4.64 20.42
N THR A 33 0.40 3.90 21.47
CA THR A 33 0.73 4.19 22.87
C THR A 33 2.09 3.63 23.29
N ASP A 34 2.67 2.73 22.49
CA ASP A 34 4.01 2.21 22.70
C ASP A 34 5.05 3.33 22.50
N THR A 35 5.80 3.65 23.56
CA THR A 35 6.81 4.70 23.59
C THR A 35 8.01 4.40 22.70
N THR A 36 8.19 3.15 22.29
CA THR A 36 9.26 2.71 21.39
C THR A 36 8.83 2.68 19.92
N CYS A 37 7.56 3.01 19.64
CA CYS A 37 7.02 2.97 18.28
C CYS A 37 7.74 4.00 17.38
N PRO A 38 8.39 3.58 16.27
CA PRO A 38 9.09 4.50 15.38
C PRO A 38 8.14 5.39 14.57
N ARG A 39 6.85 5.03 14.47
CA ARG A 39 5.83 5.79 13.75
C ARG A 39 4.49 5.81 14.50
N PRO A 40 4.38 6.55 15.62
CA PRO A 40 3.19 6.52 16.47
C PRO A 40 1.90 6.91 15.73
N TYR A 41 1.98 7.80 14.74
CA TYR A 41 0.82 8.30 13.99
C TYR A 41 0.60 7.60 12.63
N ALA A 42 1.19 6.42 12.42
CA ALA A 42 1.09 5.72 11.13
C ALA A 42 -0.36 5.47 10.69
N VAL A 43 -1.24 5.08 11.62
CA VAL A 43 -2.66 4.85 11.34
C VAL A 43 -3.34 6.15 10.91
N THR A 44 -3.09 7.25 11.62
CA THR A 44 -3.61 8.57 11.22
C THR A 44 -3.14 8.95 9.82
N ALA A 45 -1.86 8.79 9.51
CA ALA A 45 -1.33 9.10 8.18
C ALA A 45 -2.00 8.25 7.08
N ILE A 46 -2.24 6.96 7.35
CA ILE A 46 -2.95 6.05 6.44
C ILE A 46 -4.40 6.49 6.24
N LEU A 47 -5.10 6.89 7.30
CA LEU A 47 -6.49 7.35 7.23
C LEU A 47 -6.64 8.71 6.53
N LEU A 48 -5.59 9.53 6.55
CA LEU A 48 -5.54 10.82 5.85
C LEU A 48 -5.13 10.71 4.37
N GLU A 49 -4.68 9.54 3.92
CA GLU A 49 -4.35 9.31 2.50
C GLU A 49 -5.62 9.46 1.65
N ARG A 50 -5.64 10.51 0.81
CA ARG A 50 -6.75 10.80 -0.11
C ARG A 50 -6.57 10.20 -1.49
N GLU A 51 -5.43 9.55 -1.74
CA GLU A 51 -5.18 8.94 -3.03
C GLU A 51 -6.07 7.70 -3.18
N THR A 52 -6.95 7.78 -4.16
CA THR A 52 -7.98 6.79 -4.44
C THR A 52 -7.63 5.96 -5.66
N GLU A 53 -6.69 6.43 -6.47
CA GLU A 53 -6.21 5.74 -7.65
C GLU A 53 -4.91 5.00 -7.36
N HIS A 54 -4.55 4.10 -8.26
CA HIS A 54 -3.25 3.44 -8.20
C HIS A 54 -2.15 4.45 -8.51
N ILE A 55 -1.07 4.39 -7.75
CA ILE A 55 0.14 5.12 -8.08
C ILE A 55 1.18 4.14 -8.59
N VAL A 56 1.63 4.36 -9.82
CA VAL A 56 2.68 3.57 -10.46
C VAL A 56 3.95 4.39 -10.50
N GLN A 57 5.02 3.87 -9.92
CA GLN A 57 6.37 4.38 -10.12
C GLN A 57 6.99 3.56 -11.23
N PHE A 58 7.31 4.20 -12.36
CA PHE A 58 8.07 3.58 -13.44
C PHE A 58 9.55 3.97 -13.32
N ASP A 59 10.41 2.97 -13.43
CA ASP A 59 11.86 3.13 -13.60
C ASP A 59 12.26 2.73 -15.03
N LEU A 60 13.56 2.72 -15.34
CA LEU A 60 14.03 2.34 -16.68
C LEU A 60 13.70 0.89 -17.03
N ASP A 61 13.78 0.00 -16.04
CA ASP A 61 13.71 -1.46 -16.25
C ASP A 61 12.51 -2.13 -15.55
N GLY A 62 11.59 -1.34 -14.99
CA GLY A 62 10.50 -1.91 -14.21
C GLY A 62 9.53 -0.88 -13.67
N PHE A 63 8.65 -1.35 -12.78
CA PHE A 63 7.68 -0.50 -12.12
C PHE A 63 7.28 -1.08 -10.76
N THR A 64 6.80 -0.20 -9.87
CA THR A 64 6.12 -0.59 -8.62
C THR A 64 4.74 0.03 -8.56
N ILE A 65 3.78 -0.68 -7.98
CA ILE A 65 2.39 -0.22 -7.86
C ILE A 65 2.03 -0.07 -6.39
N ARG A 66 1.60 1.13 -6.03
CA ARG A 66 0.92 1.41 -4.76
C ARG A 66 -0.59 1.39 -5.00
N HIS A 67 -1.25 0.39 -4.44
CA HIS A 67 -2.70 0.24 -4.50
C HIS A 67 -3.39 1.19 -3.50
N PRO A 68 -4.57 1.74 -3.83
CA PRO A 68 -5.33 2.56 -2.91
C PRO A 68 -5.83 1.71 -1.73
N LEU A 69 -5.83 2.29 -0.53
CA LEU A 69 -6.11 1.56 0.71
C LEU A 69 -7.47 0.85 0.71
N ARG A 70 -8.48 1.45 0.04
CA ARG A 70 -9.84 0.90 -0.07
C ARG A 70 -9.88 -0.53 -0.58
N GLU A 71 -8.94 -0.91 -1.45
CA GLU A 71 -8.87 -2.24 -2.07
C GLU A 71 -8.41 -3.36 -1.12
N ARG A 72 -8.04 -3.01 0.11
CA ARG A 72 -7.82 -3.98 1.19
C ARG A 72 -9.12 -4.50 1.82
N LEU A 73 -10.24 -3.81 1.63
CA LEU A 73 -11.49 -4.16 2.30
C LEU A 73 -12.22 -5.34 1.65
N ASP A 74 -11.97 -5.59 0.37
CA ASP A 74 -12.70 -6.56 -0.47
C ASP A 74 -11.78 -7.45 -1.34
N ASP A 75 -10.49 -7.51 -0.98
CA ASP A 75 -9.43 -8.19 -1.74
C ASP A 75 -9.29 -7.73 -3.21
N ALA A 76 -9.79 -6.53 -3.56
CA ALA A 76 -9.63 -6.00 -4.92
C ALA A 76 -8.16 -5.86 -5.32
N LEU A 77 -7.24 -5.64 -4.36
CA LEU A 77 -5.80 -5.59 -4.60
C LEU A 77 -5.28 -6.90 -5.23
N MET A 78 -5.83 -8.05 -4.84
CA MET A 78 -5.40 -9.36 -5.35
C MET A 78 -5.90 -9.63 -6.77
N LYS A 79 -6.90 -8.86 -7.21
CA LYS A 79 -7.54 -8.96 -8.53
C LYS A 79 -7.16 -7.79 -9.43
N CYS A 80 -6.15 -7.01 -9.06
CA CYS A 80 -5.77 -5.81 -9.79
C CYS A 80 -5.28 -6.15 -11.21
N GLU A 81 -5.99 -5.62 -12.20
CA GLU A 81 -5.68 -5.78 -13.63
C GLU A 81 -4.55 -4.85 -14.09
N LEU A 82 -4.26 -3.76 -13.34
CA LEU A 82 -3.23 -2.78 -13.69
C LEU A 82 -1.84 -3.42 -13.71
N HIS A 83 -1.55 -4.35 -12.80
CA HIS A 83 -0.25 -5.06 -12.81
C HIS A 83 -0.05 -5.81 -14.13
N ARG A 84 -1.05 -6.56 -14.60
CA ARG A 84 -0.98 -7.26 -15.89
C ARG A 84 -0.85 -6.28 -17.06
N TYR A 85 -1.58 -5.16 -17.01
CA TYR A 85 -1.47 -4.10 -18.00
C TYR A 85 -0.04 -3.54 -18.07
N CYS A 86 0.55 -3.15 -16.93
CA CYS A 86 1.91 -2.63 -16.87
C CYS A 86 2.96 -3.64 -17.36
N VAL A 87 2.84 -4.92 -17.03
CA VAL A 87 3.74 -5.99 -17.55
C VAL A 87 3.65 -6.11 -19.08
N SER A 88 2.48 -5.89 -19.67
CA SER A 88 2.30 -5.99 -21.12
C SER A 88 2.93 -4.82 -21.92
N ARG A 89 3.33 -3.76 -21.24
CA ARG A 89 3.97 -2.58 -21.86
C ARG A 89 5.45 -2.82 -22.07
N SER A 90 6.00 -2.21 -23.12
CA SER A 90 7.43 -2.24 -23.43
C SER A 90 8.28 -1.28 -22.57
N GLY A 91 7.68 -0.58 -21.60
CA GLY A 91 8.35 0.36 -20.70
C GLY A 91 7.46 1.54 -20.30
N PRO A 92 8.10 2.67 -19.90
CA PRO A 92 7.59 4.02 -19.78
C PRO A 92 6.17 4.36 -20.26
N PRO A 93 5.41 5.27 -19.61
CA PRO A 93 4.69 6.28 -20.37
C PRO A 93 5.66 7.11 -21.24
N ALA A 94 5.14 7.77 -22.28
CA ALA A 94 5.96 8.50 -23.26
C ALA A 94 6.78 9.63 -22.62
N GLU A 95 6.31 10.16 -21.49
CA GLU A 95 6.99 11.18 -20.71
C GLU A 95 8.23 10.63 -19.98
N GLY A 96 8.49 9.32 -20.00
CA GLY A 96 9.67 8.66 -19.40
C GLY A 96 9.44 8.14 -17.97
N PRO A 97 10.49 7.75 -17.24
CA PRO A 97 10.38 7.30 -15.86
C PRO A 97 9.73 8.35 -14.93
N GLY A 98 9.20 7.87 -13.80
CA GLY A 98 8.62 8.72 -12.75
C GLY A 98 7.34 8.16 -12.15
N ARG A 99 6.68 9.01 -11.37
CA ARG A 99 5.47 8.68 -10.61
C ARG A 99 4.21 9.11 -11.36
N TYR A 100 3.25 8.19 -11.46
CA TYR A 100 2.02 8.37 -12.22
C TYR A 100 0.81 7.89 -11.46
N ARG A 101 -0.28 8.64 -11.56
CA ARG A 101 -1.61 8.18 -11.22
C ARG A 101 -2.18 7.38 -12.39
N ALA A 102 -2.59 6.14 -12.16
CA ALA A 102 -3.24 5.32 -13.17
C ALA A 102 -4.76 5.49 -13.08
N ILE A 103 -5.36 6.02 -14.14
CA ILE A 103 -6.78 6.31 -14.25
C ILE A 103 -7.41 5.22 -15.13
N HIS A 104 -8.39 4.50 -14.59
CA HIS A 104 -9.13 3.46 -15.31
C HIS A 104 -10.18 4.07 -16.23
N LEU A 105 -10.05 3.91 -17.55
CA LEU A 105 -11.00 4.43 -18.55
C LEU A 105 -11.96 3.37 -19.09
N GLY A 106 -11.71 2.10 -18.83
CA GLY A 106 -12.51 0.97 -19.32
C GLY A 106 -11.88 -0.35 -18.90
N PRO A 107 -12.50 -1.52 -19.17
CA PRO A 107 -12.16 -2.81 -18.55
C PRO A 107 -10.68 -3.24 -18.63
N ARG A 108 -9.93 -2.70 -19.59
CA ARG A 108 -8.49 -2.95 -19.78
C ARG A 108 -7.72 -1.69 -20.20
N ASP A 109 -8.34 -0.52 -20.11
CA ASP A 109 -7.77 0.72 -20.58
C ASP A 109 -7.38 1.61 -19.40
N TRP A 110 -6.11 1.99 -19.39
CA TRP A 110 -5.52 2.82 -18.36
C TRP A 110 -4.81 4.01 -19.00
N VAL A 111 -4.95 5.18 -18.37
CA VAL A 111 -4.16 6.37 -18.68
C VAL A 111 -3.31 6.75 -17.49
N PHE A 112 -2.06 7.11 -17.75
CA PHE A 112 -1.13 7.54 -16.73
C PHE A 112 -1.03 9.06 -16.72
N GLN A 113 -1.41 9.68 -15.60
CA GLN A 113 -1.22 11.09 -15.36
C GLN A 113 0.01 11.27 -14.46
N ARG A 114 1.04 11.95 -14.95
CA ARG A 114 2.23 12.24 -14.13
C ARG A 114 1.82 13.01 -12.87
N THR A 115 2.27 12.53 -11.72
CA THR A 115 2.09 13.23 -10.44
C THR A 115 3.39 13.94 -10.11
N GLU A 116 3.31 15.20 -9.69
CA GLU A 116 4.44 15.84 -9.01
C GLU A 116 4.74 15.07 -7.72
N GLU A 117 6.02 14.93 -7.35
CA GLU A 117 6.34 14.42 -6.02
C GLU A 117 5.73 15.37 -4.97
N PRO A 118 5.03 14.86 -3.95
CA PRO A 118 4.62 15.70 -2.84
C PRO A 118 5.89 16.26 -2.20
N SER A 119 5.99 17.59 -2.17
CA SER A 119 7.03 18.35 -1.49
C SER A 119 7.09 18.05 0.01
#